data_AF-B9WI52-F1
#
_entry.id   AF-B9WI52-F1
#
_cell.length_a   1.000
_cell.length_b   1.000
_cell.length_c   1.000
_cell.angle_alpha   90.00
_cell.angle_beta   90.00
_cell.angle_gamma   90.00
#
_symmetry.space_group_name_H-M   'P 1'
#
loop_
_entity.id
_entity.type
_entity.pdbx_description
1 polymer ?
#
loop_
_entity_poly.entity_id
_entity_poly.type
_entity_poly.pdbx_seq_one_letter_code
_entity_poly.pdbx_strand_id
1 'polypeptide(L)'
;MSLIRKRKLDELEQEQQCGSKTQDKPVLENSMTKLIGRLYNVNEKGTNLDIPKKPVVIIGRSSSCDIRIQGIDVSSKHCQLNIIQTTNKHINTRNEYLSLTDLSSNGIKINDEIMNKRTSVILKTGDKIAFAKTGGSYIFRYIISDEDAEEDGDESVQAKKKKKYASFFDDYILGKQLGSGHYAVVKEAKDKKTGQAVAVKIFHPNKSGLVNKANSAQQQQEELKLQQEMNLLLSIDHPNIVKFINHYVEPINNYSVNTYLVLEKMNSGELFQRIINKSKLRIDETKAIFRQILSGLKYLHDHDIIHRDIKPENILLDITPKTSPHQKSMGPWDKDEFDIKVKIADFGLAKFIGELKFTNTLCGTPAYVAPEILKPNCRKYSTKVDLWSSGVLLYVCLCGFPPFSDELGPPNMKEQILTGQYAFYSPYWDEISDVVLDLISNLLIVDPNERFNVEQTLNHFWFNEKEQDSLDHSEGAEESQMVEESSCFSSSSQPSSMINGTKRLMIRSNTQPITLKEQHESHISFKT
;
A
#
# COMPACT_ATOMS: atom_id res chain seq x y z
N MET A 1 -52.70 14.12 68.32
CA MET A 1 -51.96 13.30 69.29
C MET A 1 -50.48 13.64 69.18
N SER A 2 -49.95 14.39 70.16
CA SER A 2 -48.53 14.48 70.60
C SER A 2 -47.48 15.00 69.58
N LEU A 3 -46.48 15.85 69.86
CA LEU A 3 -45.91 16.61 71.00
C LEU A 3 -44.85 17.54 70.32
N ILE A 4 -44.87 18.86 70.44
CA ILE A 4 -44.14 19.73 71.40
C ILE A 4 -42.58 19.78 71.29
N ARG A 5 -42.06 21.03 71.33
CA ARG A 5 -40.71 21.61 71.72
C ARG A 5 -39.77 22.02 70.58
N LYS A 6 -39.51 23.33 70.35
CA LYS A 6 -38.66 24.34 71.09
C LYS A 6 -37.15 24.06 70.88
N ARG A 7 -36.19 25.00 70.74
CA ARG A 7 -36.07 26.48 70.79
C ARG A 7 -34.59 26.84 70.50
N LYS A 8 -34.33 28.09 70.04
CA LYS A 8 -33.22 29.05 70.33
C LYS A 8 -33.01 29.90 69.05
N LEU A 9 -33.29 31.21 68.91
CA LEU A 9 -33.28 32.42 69.77
C LEU A 9 -31.88 32.75 70.33
N ASP A 10 -31.22 33.76 69.74
CA ASP A 10 -31.01 35.15 70.27
C ASP A 10 -29.97 35.86 69.37
N GLU A 11 -30.25 37.00 68.71
CA GLU A 11 -30.09 38.44 69.11
C GLU A 11 -29.09 39.08 68.11
N LEU A 12 -29.51 39.99 67.22
CA LEU A 12 -29.64 41.46 67.38
C LEU A 12 -28.32 42.18 67.70
N GLU A 13 -27.81 42.93 66.70
CA GLU A 13 -27.33 44.29 66.94
C GLU A 13 -27.47 45.15 65.67
N GLN A 14 -27.99 46.36 65.89
CA GLN A 14 -28.32 47.43 64.93
C GLN A 14 -26.99 48.09 64.47
N GLU A 15 -26.87 48.80 63.35
CA GLU A 15 -27.29 50.19 63.17
C GLU A 15 -26.74 50.74 61.85
N GLN A 16 -27.31 51.88 61.46
CA GLN A 16 -27.38 52.49 60.14
C GLN A 16 -26.11 53.22 59.70
N GLN A 17 -25.86 53.27 58.38
CA GLN A 17 -25.66 54.57 57.73
C GLN A 17 -26.01 54.57 56.24
N CYS A 18 -26.64 55.68 55.87
CA CYS A 18 -27.32 56.01 54.62
C CYS A 18 -26.35 56.32 53.46
N GLY A 19 -26.76 56.07 52.22
CA GLY A 19 -26.07 56.61 51.05
C GLY A 19 -26.50 56.02 49.71
N SER A 20 -27.69 56.39 49.23
CA SER A 20 -28.08 56.16 47.83
C SER A 20 -27.24 57.02 46.88
N LYS A 21 -26.41 56.40 46.03
CA LYS A 21 -26.08 56.91 44.69
C LYS A 21 -25.99 55.77 43.68
N THR A 22 -26.52 56.09 42.52
CA THR A 22 -26.82 55.30 41.33
C THR A 22 -25.62 54.77 40.56
N GLN A 23 -25.90 53.70 39.79
CA GLN A 23 -25.22 53.16 38.61
C GLN A 23 -23.92 52.38 38.84
N ASP A 24 -24.00 51.05 38.65
CA ASP A 24 -23.26 50.38 37.58
C ASP A 24 -23.85 48.99 37.29
N LYS A 25 -24.11 48.71 36.00
CA LYS A 25 -24.42 47.36 35.50
C LYS A 25 -23.13 46.52 35.52
N PRO A 26 -23.14 45.25 35.96
CA PRO A 26 -22.15 44.29 35.52
C PRO A 26 -22.69 43.48 34.32
N VAL A 27 -22.20 43.88 33.15
CA VAL A 27 -21.71 43.05 32.04
C VAL A 27 -22.10 41.56 32.06
N LEU A 28 -22.91 41.16 31.07
CA LEU A 28 -22.99 39.76 30.62
C LEU A 28 -21.64 39.34 30.05
N GLU A 29 -20.92 38.45 30.72
CA GLU A 29 -19.86 37.66 30.09
C GLU A 29 -20.49 36.63 29.15
N ASN A 30 -20.42 36.91 27.85
CA ASN A 30 -20.64 35.93 26.79
C ASN A 30 -19.50 34.90 26.81
N SER A 31 -19.67 33.82 27.58
CA SER A 31 -18.86 32.61 27.43
C SER A 31 -19.12 32.01 26.05
N MET A 32 -18.26 32.30 25.06
CA MET A 32 -18.32 31.66 23.74
C MET A 32 -18.22 30.14 23.93
N THR A 33 -19.29 29.42 23.59
CA THR A 33 -19.32 27.96 23.73
C THR A 33 -18.39 27.35 22.68
N LYS A 34 -17.32 26.67 23.11
CA LYS A 34 -16.38 26.01 22.20
C LYS A 34 -17.13 24.98 21.35
N LEU A 35 -16.96 25.05 20.03
CA LEU A 35 -17.63 24.16 19.08
C LEU A 35 -16.72 22.99 18.70
N ILE A 36 -17.31 21.82 18.44
CA ILE A 36 -16.60 20.64 17.94
C ILE A 36 -16.88 20.37 16.45
N GLY A 37 -18.03 20.82 15.96
CA GLY A 37 -18.41 20.63 14.56
C GLY A 37 -19.56 21.54 14.15
N ARG A 38 -19.86 21.55 12.86
CA ARG A 38 -20.94 22.31 12.24
C ARG A 38 -21.66 21.47 11.20
N LEU A 39 -22.98 21.59 11.16
CA LEU A 39 -23.86 21.03 10.14
C LEU A 39 -24.21 22.15 9.15
N TYR A 40 -23.69 22.06 7.94
CA TYR A 40 -23.95 23.04 6.88
C TYR A 40 -25.21 22.66 6.13
N ASN A 41 -26.20 23.55 6.06
CA ASN A 41 -27.44 23.25 5.36
C ASN A 41 -27.17 23.06 3.86
N VAL A 42 -27.74 22.02 3.26
CA VAL A 42 -27.60 21.75 1.82
C VAL A 42 -28.41 22.75 0.98
N ASN A 43 -29.48 23.32 1.55
CA ASN A 43 -30.31 24.32 0.88
C ASN A 43 -29.76 25.73 1.16
N GLU A 44 -29.58 26.55 0.13
CA GLU A 44 -29.01 27.90 0.22
C GLU A 44 -29.74 28.86 1.19
N LYS A 45 -31.02 28.59 1.48
CA LYS A 45 -31.86 29.39 2.39
C LYS A 45 -31.93 28.84 3.82
N GLY A 46 -31.29 27.70 4.09
CA GLY A 46 -31.35 27.04 5.39
C GLY A 46 -30.25 27.52 6.34
N THR A 47 -30.53 27.50 7.65
CA THR A 47 -29.54 27.86 8.68
C THR A 47 -28.58 26.70 8.95
N ASN A 48 -27.29 27.01 9.06
CA ASN A 48 -26.29 26.08 9.58
C ASN A 48 -26.50 25.84 11.08
N LEU A 49 -26.10 24.67 11.59
CA LEU A 49 -26.23 24.31 12.99
C LEU A 49 -24.85 24.09 13.61
N ASP A 50 -24.59 24.75 14.73
CA ASP A 50 -23.35 24.60 15.48
C ASP A 50 -23.46 23.51 16.53
N ILE A 51 -22.47 22.61 16.55
CA ILE A 51 -22.40 21.51 17.51
C ILE A 51 -21.47 21.95 18.65
N PRO A 52 -22.01 22.21 19.86
CA PRO A 52 -21.19 22.58 21.00
C PRO A 52 -20.36 21.38 21.46
N LYS A 53 -19.14 21.64 21.95
CA LYS A 53 -18.27 20.62 22.53
C LYS A 53 -18.78 20.21 23.90
N LYS A 54 -19.74 19.27 23.93
CA LYS A 54 -20.31 18.66 25.15
C LYS A 54 -20.20 17.12 25.05
N PRO A 55 -20.09 16.39 26.18
CA PRO A 55 -20.03 14.93 26.18
C PRO A 55 -21.21 14.29 25.44
N VAL A 56 -22.38 14.90 25.59
CA VAL A 56 -23.63 14.52 24.94
C VAL A 56 -24.31 15.77 24.38
N VAL A 57 -24.72 15.73 23.12
CA VAL A 57 -25.51 16.79 22.46
C VAL A 57 -26.80 16.17 21.92
N ILE A 58 -27.95 16.73 22.28
CA ILE A 58 -29.25 16.25 21.80
C ILE A 58 -29.78 17.17 20.70
N ILE A 59 -30.17 16.58 19.56
CA ILE A 59 -30.78 17.29 18.44
C ILE A 59 -32.25 16.88 18.34
N GLY A 60 -33.17 17.83 18.19
CA GLY A 60 -34.60 17.53 18.04
C GLY A 60 -35.50 18.74 17.93
N ARG A 61 -36.83 18.51 17.92
CA ARG A 61 -37.83 19.59 17.79
C ARG A 61 -38.09 20.34 19.10
N SER A 62 -37.85 19.69 20.23
CA SER A 62 -38.12 20.23 21.56
C SER A 62 -37.23 21.44 21.88
N SER A 63 -37.75 22.37 22.68
CA SER A 63 -36.95 23.48 23.24
C SER A 63 -35.89 23.00 24.24
N SER A 64 -36.00 21.77 24.74
CA SER A 64 -35.04 21.15 25.66
C SER A 64 -33.83 20.49 24.97
N CYS A 65 -33.75 20.55 23.63
CA CYS A 65 -32.60 20.05 22.87
C CYS A 65 -31.49 21.10 22.79
N ASP A 66 -30.23 20.65 22.76
CA ASP A 66 -29.07 21.54 22.56
C ASP A 66 -29.11 22.19 21.17
N ILE A 67 -29.54 21.43 20.16
CA ILE A 67 -29.72 21.90 18.79
C ILE A 67 -31.17 21.67 18.40
N ARG A 68 -31.86 22.75 18.04
CA ARG A 68 -33.26 22.69 17.64
C ARG A 68 -33.38 22.67 16.12
N ILE A 69 -34.11 21.68 15.60
CA ILE A 69 -34.45 21.57 14.19
C ILE A 69 -35.98 21.64 14.02
N GLN A 70 -36.42 22.33 12.97
CA GLN A 70 -37.83 22.48 12.64
C GLN A 70 -38.30 21.33 11.73
N GLY A 71 -39.57 20.97 11.81
CA GLY A 71 -40.15 19.92 10.98
C GLY A 71 -41.28 19.19 11.70
N ILE A 72 -42.36 18.90 11.00
CA ILE A 72 -43.54 18.26 11.61
C ILE A 72 -43.26 16.80 11.98
N ASP A 73 -42.40 16.17 11.21
CA ASP A 73 -42.01 14.75 11.30
C ASP A 73 -40.71 14.55 12.10
N VAL A 74 -40.18 15.62 12.70
CA VAL A 74 -39.03 15.56 13.58
C VAL A 74 -39.48 15.25 15.01
N SER A 75 -39.02 14.13 15.56
CA SER A 75 -39.21 13.75 16.98
C SER A 75 -38.71 14.81 17.97
N SER A 76 -39.33 14.87 19.15
CA SER A 76 -38.97 15.82 20.22
C SER A 76 -37.49 15.76 20.59
N LYS A 77 -36.93 14.54 20.72
CA LYS A 77 -35.50 14.24 20.72
C LYS A 77 -35.26 13.30 19.55
N HIS A 78 -34.52 13.75 18.54
CA HIS A 78 -34.39 13.05 17.27
C HIS A 78 -33.12 12.22 17.21
N CYS A 79 -31.99 12.79 17.65
CA CYS A 79 -30.75 12.04 17.85
C CYS A 79 -29.94 12.57 19.02
N GLN A 80 -28.93 11.78 19.34
CA GLN A 80 -27.92 12.10 20.32
C GLN A 80 -26.54 11.99 19.67
N LEU A 81 -25.69 12.99 19.88
CA LEU A 81 -24.27 12.92 19.55
C LEU A 81 -23.49 12.67 20.83
N ASN A 82 -22.57 11.72 20.79
CA ASN A 82 -21.64 11.43 21.88
C ASN A 82 -20.22 11.67 21.41
N ILE A 83 -19.37 12.26 22.26
CA ILE A 83 -17.94 12.34 21.98
C ILE A 83 -17.30 10.98 22.34
N ILE A 84 -16.77 10.30 21.34
CA ILE A 84 -15.92 9.12 21.49
C ILE A 84 -14.48 9.59 21.44
N GLN A 85 -13.76 9.42 22.55
CA GLN A 85 -12.33 9.64 22.58
C GLN A 85 -11.62 8.35 22.18
N THR A 86 -10.85 8.41 21.11
CA THR A 86 -9.83 7.39 20.86
C THR A 86 -8.50 7.95 21.30
N THR A 87 -7.76 7.18 22.09
CA THR A 87 -6.35 7.48 22.29
C THR A 87 -5.62 7.03 21.05
N ASN A 88 -5.43 7.96 20.13
CA ASN A 88 -4.44 7.79 19.10
C ASN A 88 -3.07 8.06 19.76
N LYS A 89 -2.49 7.03 20.38
CA LYS A 89 -1.17 7.13 21.00
C LYS A 89 -0.05 7.36 19.96
N HIS A 90 -0.37 7.40 18.66
CA HIS A 90 0.56 7.63 17.55
C HIS A 90 1.21 9.03 17.55
N ILE A 91 0.60 10.03 18.22
CA ILE A 91 1.04 11.45 18.16
C ILE A 91 0.90 12.16 19.53
N ASN A 92 0.60 11.43 20.61
CA ASN A 92 0.12 12.02 21.88
C ASN A 92 -1.19 12.86 21.74
N THR A 93 -1.81 12.87 20.56
CA THR A 93 -3.07 13.59 20.30
C THR A 93 -4.28 12.73 20.64
N ARG A 94 -5.14 13.22 21.52
CA ARG A 94 -6.48 12.63 21.74
C ARG A 94 -7.39 12.98 20.58
N ASN A 95 -7.61 12.05 19.66
CA ASN A 95 -8.61 12.21 18.60
C ASN A 95 -10.00 11.97 19.18
N GLU A 96 -10.88 12.95 19.01
CA GLU A 96 -12.27 12.87 19.47
C GLU A 96 -13.19 12.83 18.25
N TYR A 97 -14.05 11.83 18.21
CA TYR A 97 -15.01 11.62 17.13
C TYR A 97 -16.43 11.75 17.68
N LEU A 98 -17.34 12.35 16.90
CA LEU A 98 -18.76 12.41 17.22
C LEU A 98 -19.46 11.15 16.73
N SER A 99 -20.11 10.44 17.64
CA SER A 99 -21.00 9.31 17.30
C SER A 99 -22.45 9.72 17.42
N LEU A 100 -23.19 9.59 16.33
CA LEU A 100 -24.62 9.88 16.22
C LEU A 100 -25.43 8.61 16.49
N THR A 101 -26.33 8.68 17.47
CA THR A 101 -27.30 7.64 17.81
C THR A 101 -28.71 8.08 17.39
N ASP A 102 -29.42 7.27 16.60
CA ASP A 102 -30.80 7.55 16.19
C ASP A 102 -31.80 7.23 17.30
N LEU A 103 -32.54 8.25 17.74
CA LEU A 103 -33.61 8.18 18.73
C LEU A 103 -35.00 8.45 18.11
N SER A 104 -35.05 8.66 16.80
CA SER A 104 -36.22 9.19 16.11
C SER A 104 -37.26 8.12 15.77
N SER A 105 -38.49 8.58 15.56
CA SER A 105 -39.59 7.74 15.10
C SER A 105 -39.52 7.49 13.59
N ASN A 106 -39.08 8.50 12.83
CA ASN A 106 -39.12 8.55 11.36
C ASN A 106 -37.75 8.29 10.70
N GLY A 107 -36.71 8.05 11.49
CA GLY A 107 -35.38 7.68 11.02
C GLY A 107 -34.52 8.88 10.62
N ILE A 108 -33.22 8.62 10.60
CA ILE A 108 -32.19 9.54 10.12
C ILE A 108 -31.53 8.89 8.91
N LYS A 109 -31.24 9.69 7.89
CA LYS A 109 -30.44 9.22 6.75
C LYS A 109 -29.02 9.75 6.83
N ILE A 110 -28.04 8.87 6.64
CA ILE A 110 -26.63 9.23 6.47
C ILE A 110 -26.23 8.79 5.07
N ASN A 111 -25.75 9.73 4.25
CA ASN A 111 -25.38 9.49 2.85
C ASN A 111 -26.49 8.77 2.05
N ASP A 112 -27.72 9.24 2.27
CA ASP A 112 -28.97 8.74 1.66
C ASP A 112 -29.45 7.33 2.12
N GLU A 113 -28.70 6.66 3.00
CA GLU A 113 -29.11 5.39 3.63
C GLU A 113 -29.79 5.61 4.99
N ILE A 114 -30.88 4.89 5.26
CA ILE A 114 -31.61 4.99 6.53
C ILE A 114 -30.81 4.27 7.62
N MET A 115 -30.55 4.96 8.72
CA MET A 115 -29.89 4.39 9.88
C MET A 115 -30.85 3.47 10.65
N ASN A 116 -30.34 2.35 11.16
CA ASN A 116 -31.11 1.46 12.00
C ASN A 116 -31.43 2.13 13.35
N LYS A 117 -32.68 2.02 13.82
CA LYS A 117 -33.09 2.62 15.09
C LYS A 117 -32.21 2.16 16.24
N ARG A 118 -31.79 3.09 17.11
CA ARG A 118 -30.89 2.86 18.27
C ARG A 118 -29.48 2.36 17.92
N THR A 119 -29.09 2.35 16.65
CA THR A 119 -27.68 2.16 16.27
C THR A 119 -26.93 3.47 16.33
N SER A 120 -25.60 3.39 16.49
CA SER A 120 -24.73 4.55 16.53
C SER A 120 -23.73 4.51 15.38
N VAL A 121 -23.53 5.64 14.71
CA VAL A 121 -22.59 5.80 13.59
C VAL A 121 -21.62 6.92 13.91
N ILE A 122 -20.34 6.75 13.61
CA ILE A 122 -19.35 7.81 13.75
C ILE A 122 -19.47 8.77 12.57
N LEU A 123 -19.62 10.06 12.88
CA LEU A 123 -19.72 11.12 11.88
C LEU A 123 -18.35 11.50 11.34
N LYS A 124 -18.28 11.59 10.01
CA LYS A 124 -17.10 11.99 9.25
C LYS A 124 -17.35 13.33 8.58
N THR A 125 -16.31 14.17 8.50
CA THR A 125 -16.40 15.41 7.69
C THR A 125 -16.84 15.06 6.27
N GLY A 126 -17.94 15.67 5.83
CA GLY A 126 -18.56 15.42 4.52
C GLY A 126 -19.83 14.57 4.57
N ASP A 127 -20.13 13.89 5.69
CA ASP A 127 -21.35 13.10 5.80
C ASP A 127 -22.59 13.97 5.59
N LYS A 128 -23.47 13.52 4.68
CA LYS A 128 -24.78 14.11 4.45
C LYS A 128 -25.78 13.50 5.42
N ILE A 129 -26.28 14.31 6.35
CA ILE A 129 -27.25 13.92 7.37
C ILE A 129 -28.60 14.54 7.02
N ALA A 130 -29.63 13.72 6.87
CA ALA A 130 -31.01 14.19 6.72
C ALA A 130 -31.88 13.75 7.90
N PHE A 131 -32.54 14.71 8.53
CA PHE A 131 -33.43 14.48 9.67
C PHE A 131 -34.88 14.37 9.19
N ALA A 132 -35.43 13.16 9.16
CA ALA A 132 -36.74 12.88 8.56
C ALA A 132 -36.90 13.50 7.16
N LYS A 133 -38.14 13.78 6.71
CA LYS A 133 -38.39 14.45 5.42
C LYS A 133 -38.36 15.97 5.56
N THR A 134 -38.85 16.53 6.67
CA THR A 134 -38.97 17.99 6.84
C THR A 134 -37.93 18.62 7.76
N GLY A 135 -37.07 17.82 8.41
CA GLY A 135 -36.02 18.30 9.31
C GLY A 135 -34.77 18.86 8.63
N GLY A 136 -34.73 18.83 7.30
CA GLY A 136 -33.63 19.35 6.48
C GLY A 136 -32.51 18.34 6.23
N SER A 137 -31.60 18.72 5.34
CA SER A 137 -30.39 17.96 4.98
C SER A 137 -29.16 18.83 5.21
N TYR A 138 -28.12 18.25 5.80
CA TYR A 138 -26.92 18.95 6.22
C TYR A 138 -25.66 18.18 5.85
N ILE A 139 -24.58 18.89 5.58
CA ILE A 139 -23.22 18.33 5.48
C ILE A 139 -22.50 18.59 6.79
N PHE A 140 -22.09 17.53 7.47
CA PHE A 140 -21.32 17.64 8.72
C PHE A 140 -19.85 17.97 8.45
N ARG A 141 -19.23 18.84 9.26
CA ARG A 141 -17.78 19.07 9.29
C ARG A 141 -17.30 19.31 10.72
N TYR A 142 -16.14 18.75 11.09
CA TYR A 142 -15.46 19.16 12.33
C TYR A 142 -14.96 20.60 12.23
N ILE A 143 -14.94 21.31 13.37
CA ILE A 143 -14.30 22.62 13.48
C ILE A 143 -12.89 22.39 14.05
N ILE A 144 -11.89 22.87 13.33
CA ILE A 144 -10.50 22.85 13.76
C ILE A 144 -10.24 24.21 14.42
N SER A 145 -9.97 24.24 15.72
CA SER A 145 -9.59 25.47 16.42
C SER A 145 -8.07 25.61 16.51
N ASP A 146 -7.54 26.84 16.46
CA ASP A 146 -6.10 27.11 16.51
C ASP A 146 -5.45 26.67 17.84
N GLU A 147 -6.23 26.54 18.91
CA GLU A 147 -5.80 26.01 20.22
C GLU A 147 -5.60 24.47 20.24
N ASP A 148 -6.04 23.76 19.19
CA ASP A 148 -5.87 22.30 19.06
C ASP A 148 -4.64 21.92 18.21
N ALA A 149 -3.81 22.90 17.81
CA ALA A 149 -2.52 22.70 17.18
C ALA A 149 -1.44 22.55 18.26
N GLU A 150 -1.03 21.32 18.56
CA GLU A 150 0.14 21.09 19.40
C GLU A 150 1.41 21.45 18.60
N GLU A 151 2.28 22.29 19.20
CA GLU A 151 3.63 22.54 18.71
C GLU A 151 4.51 21.34 19.08
N ASP A 152 5.13 20.71 18.08
CA ASP A 152 6.19 19.72 18.31
C ASP A 152 7.41 20.47 18.86
N GLY A 153 7.90 20.05 20.03
CA GLY A 153 9.05 20.65 20.71
C GLY A 153 10.41 20.27 20.11
N ASP A 154 10.53 20.17 18.78
CA ASP A 154 11.79 19.88 18.09
C ASP A 154 12.05 20.92 16.99
N GLU A 155 13.03 21.80 17.22
CA GLU A 155 13.37 22.95 16.38
C GLU A 155 14.05 22.60 15.03
N SER A 156 14.22 21.31 14.69
CA SER A 156 15.14 20.92 13.61
C SER A 156 14.51 20.41 12.29
N VAL A 157 13.19 20.29 12.16
CA VAL A 157 12.53 19.94 10.89
C VAL A 157 11.25 20.76 10.76
N GLN A 158 11.05 21.47 9.64
CA GLN A 158 9.85 22.29 9.35
C GLN A 158 8.56 21.58 9.81
N ALA A 159 8.05 21.97 10.98
CA ALA A 159 6.98 21.28 11.68
C ALA A 159 5.66 21.40 10.90
N LYS A 160 5.24 20.32 10.24
CA LYS A 160 3.87 20.20 9.72
C LYS A 160 2.92 20.04 10.91
N LYS A 161 2.30 21.14 11.35
CA LYS A 161 1.22 21.19 12.36
C LYS A 161 0.19 20.07 12.10
N LYS A 162 0.14 19.04 12.96
CA LYS A 162 -0.81 17.93 12.82
C LYS A 162 -2.17 18.31 13.43
N LYS A 163 -3.24 18.14 12.66
CA LYS A 163 -4.61 18.43 13.10
C LYS A 163 -5.12 17.32 14.02
N LYS A 164 -5.62 17.68 15.21
CA LYS A 164 -6.25 16.81 16.22
C LYS A 164 -7.46 15.99 15.74
N TYR A 165 -7.99 16.31 14.57
CA TYR A 165 -9.17 15.70 13.96
C TYR A 165 -8.95 15.26 12.51
N ALA A 166 -7.70 14.99 12.09
CA ALA A 166 -7.38 14.68 10.70
C ALA A 166 -8.08 13.40 10.23
N SER A 167 -9.17 13.56 9.47
CA SER A 167 -9.78 12.48 8.71
C SER A 167 -9.10 12.35 7.35
N PHE A 168 -9.05 11.13 6.83
CA PHE A 168 -8.72 10.89 5.43
C PHE A 168 -9.56 11.78 4.49
N PHE A 169 -10.84 11.96 4.83
CA PHE A 169 -11.77 12.76 4.04
C PHE A 169 -11.56 14.26 4.18
N ASP A 170 -10.68 14.75 5.06
CA ASP A 170 -10.33 16.17 5.12
C ASP A 170 -9.33 16.53 4.02
N ASP A 171 -8.41 15.62 3.70
CA ASP A 171 -7.33 15.84 2.73
C ASP A 171 -7.65 15.24 1.34
N TYR A 172 -8.49 14.21 1.26
CA TYR A 172 -8.75 13.47 0.02
C TYR A 172 -10.23 13.33 -0.34
N ILE A 173 -10.51 13.21 -1.63
CA ILE A 173 -11.83 12.84 -2.18
C ILE A 173 -11.71 11.43 -2.75
N LEU A 174 -12.43 10.47 -2.17
CA LEU A 174 -12.43 9.08 -2.63
C LEU A 174 -13.15 8.96 -3.98
N GLY A 175 -12.57 8.18 -4.89
CA GLY A 175 -13.07 7.93 -6.24
C GLY A 175 -13.41 6.46 -6.48
N LYS A 176 -13.24 6.04 -7.74
CA LYS A 176 -13.56 4.68 -8.19
C LYS A 176 -12.66 3.63 -7.57
N GLN A 177 -13.14 2.40 -7.51
CA GLN A 177 -12.32 1.24 -7.15
C GLN A 177 -11.33 0.92 -8.28
N LEU A 178 -10.07 0.70 -7.91
CA LEU A 178 -9.00 0.28 -8.82
C LEU A 178 -8.78 -1.23 -8.73
N GLY A 179 -8.94 -1.80 -7.52
CA GLY A 179 -8.80 -3.23 -7.28
C GLY A 179 -9.37 -3.64 -5.93
N SER A 180 -9.51 -4.95 -5.72
CA SER A 180 -9.92 -5.54 -4.44
C SER A 180 -9.11 -6.80 -4.18
N GLY A 181 -8.47 -6.86 -3.03
CA GLY A 181 -7.83 -8.07 -2.51
C GLY A 181 -8.62 -8.64 -1.33
N HIS A 182 -8.13 -9.77 -0.80
CA HIS A 182 -8.75 -10.46 0.33
C HIS A 182 -8.79 -9.64 1.63
N TYR A 183 -7.83 -8.73 1.82
CA TYR A 183 -7.65 -7.98 3.07
C TYR A 183 -7.89 -6.46 2.92
N ALA A 184 -8.04 -5.97 1.70
CA ALA A 184 -8.12 -4.55 1.42
C ALA A 184 -8.77 -4.26 0.07
N VAL A 185 -9.39 -3.10 -0.04
CA VAL A 185 -9.88 -2.53 -1.30
C VAL A 185 -8.98 -1.36 -1.68
N VAL A 186 -8.53 -1.30 -2.93
CA VAL A 186 -7.75 -0.19 -3.45
C VAL A 186 -8.68 0.72 -4.27
N LYS A 187 -8.72 2.00 -3.93
CA LYS A 187 -9.49 3.01 -4.64
C LYS A 187 -8.61 4.15 -5.12
N GLU A 188 -9.02 4.79 -6.18
CA GLU A 188 -8.49 6.10 -6.55
C GLU A 188 -8.97 7.13 -5.54
N ALA A 189 -8.16 8.12 -5.23
CA ALA A 189 -8.60 9.33 -4.56
C ALA A 189 -7.92 10.56 -5.18
N LYS A 190 -8.45 11.74 -4.89
CA LYS A 190 -7.89 13.02 -5.33
C LYS A 190 -7.49 13.84 -4.11
N ASP A 191 -6.23 14.25 -4.05
CA ASP A 191 -5.76 15.22 -3.04
C ASP A 191 -6.49 16.55 -3.25
N LYS A 192 -7.12 17.07 -2.19
CA LYS A 192 -7.93 18.30 -2.25
C LYS A 192 -7.09 19.56 -2.41
N LYS A 193 -5.83 19.56 -1.95
CA LYS A 193 -4.92 20.71 -2.02
C LYS A 193 -4.24 20.77 -3.38
N THR A 194 -3.70 19.64 -3.84
CA THR A 194 -2.90 19.59 -5.07
C THR A 194 -3.71 19.23 -6.30
N GLY A 195 -4.87 18.61 -6.12
CA GLY A 195 -5.68 18.05 -7.20
C GLY A 195 -5.08 16.78 -7.82
N GLN A 196 -3.96 16.27 -7.31
CA GLN A 196 -3.30 15.08 -7.84
C GLN A 196 -4.09 13.81 -7.50
N ALA A 197 -4.08 12.85 -8.43
CA ALA A 197 -4.67 11.54 -8.20
C ALA A 197 -3.69 10.65 -7.42
N VAL A 198 -4.21 9.95 -6.41
CA VAL A 198 -3.49 9.02 -5.54
C VAL A 198 -4.22 7.68 -5.51
N ALA A 199 -3.52 6.62 -5.12
CA ALA A 199 -4.13 5.33 -4.80
C ALA A 199 -4.29 5.21 -3.29
N VAL A 200 -5.42 4.68 -2.83
CA VAL A 200 -5.71 4.52 -1.41
C VAL A 200 -6.10 3.08 -1.14
N LYS A 201 -5.25 2.39 -0.38
CA LYS A 201 -5.51 1.03 0.09
C LYS A 201 -6.27 1.11 1.41
N ILE A 202 -7.51 0.64 1.40
CA ILE A 202 -8.43 0.63 2.53
C ILE A 202 -8.48 -0.79 3.05
N PHE A 203 -7.87 -1.04 4.20
CA PHE A 203 -7.90 -2.36 4.83
C PHE A 203 -9.30 -2.64 5.37
N HIS A 204 -9.73 -3.90 5.30
CA HIS A 204 -10.98 -4.31 5.90
C HIS A 204 -10.99 -4.00 7.40
N PRO A 205 -12.16 -3.67 7.98
CA PRO A 205 -12.28 -3.38 9.39
C PRO A 205 -11.73 -4.53 10.23
N ASN A 206 -10.54 -4.33 10.80
CA ASN A 206 -10.02 -5.29 11.76
C ASN A 206 -10.68 -5.00 13.12
N LYS A 207 -10.99 -6.08 13.85
CA LYS A 207 -11.36 -5.99 15.28
C LYS A 207 -10.12 -5.51 16.02
N SER A 208 -9.88 -4.20 16.01
CA SER A 208 -8.79 -3.64 16.78
C SER A 208 -9.09 -3.89 18.25
N GLY A 209 -8.12 -4.45 18.97
CA GLY A 209 -8.10 -4.46 20.43
C GLY A 209 -7.95 -3.07 21.05
N LEU A 210 -8.41 -2.02 20.37
CA LEU A 210 -8.29 -0.61 20.75
C LEU A 210 -9.39 -0.13 21.70
N VAL A 211 -10.35 -0.99 22.04
CA VAL A 211 -11.39 -0.61 22.99
C VAL A 211 -11.52 -1.68 24.06
N ASN A 212 -11.16 -1.25 25.28
CA ASN A 212 -11.22 -1.98 26.55
C ASN A 212 -10.03 -2.85 26.93
N LYS A 213 -8.79 -2.49 26.58
CA LYS A 213 -7.62 -3.00 27.32
C LYS A 213 -6.82 -1.85 27.92
N ALA A 214 -7.06 -1.62 29.21
CA ALA A 214 -6.35 -0.65 30.02
C ALA A 214 -4.87 -1.02 30.18
N ASN A 215 -4.00 -0.02 30.03
CA ASN A 215 -2.76 0.19 30.79
C ASN A 215 -1.81 -1.01 30.99
N SER A 216 -1.17 -1.52 29.93
CA SER A 216 0.10 -2.25 30.08
C SER A 216 1.25 -1.54 29.35
N ALA A 217 2.41 -1.43 30.02
CA ALA A 217 3.63 -0.83 29.45
C ALA A 217 4.09 -1.53 28.17
N GLN A 218 3.78 -2.82 28.05
CA GLN A 218 4.10 -3.67 26.89
C GLN A 218 3.39 -3.21 25.61
N GLN A 219 2.14 -2.72 25.70
CA GLN A 219 1.42 -2.17 24.55
C GLN A 219 1.96 -0.82 24.10
N GLN A 220 2.42 0.04 25.02
CA GLN A 220 3.08 1.29 24.64
C GLN A 220 4.36 1.03 23.85
N GLN A 221 5.10 -0.03 24.18
CA GLN A 221 6.32 -0.40 23.47
C GLN A 221 6.05 -0.97 22.07
N GLU A 222 5.02 -1.79 21.89
CA GLU A 222 4.60 -2.28 20.55
C GLU A 222 4.14 -1.15 19.65
N GLU A 223 3.43 -0.19 20.23
CA GLU A 223 2.91 1.00 19.55
C GLU A 223 4.03 1.94 19.08
N LEU A 224 5.00 2.24 19.95
CA LEU A 224 6.19 3.02 19.57
C LEU A 224 6.99 2.36 18.45
N LYS A 225 7.09 1.03 18.43
CA LYS A 225 7.72 0.29 17.33
C LYS A 225 6.96 0.48 16.03
N LEU A 226 5.63 0.35 16.04
CA LEU A 226 4.81 0.58 14.85
C LEU A 226 4.99 2.00 14.30
N GLN A 227 5.11 3.01 15.17
CA GLN A 227 5.34 4.40 14.77
C GLN A 227 6.71 4.59 14.10
N GLN A 228 7.77 4.06 14.71
CA GLN A 228 9.11 4.11 14.11
C GLN A 228 9.12 3.47 12.73
N GLU A 229 8.45 2.32 12.60
CA GLU A 229 8.32 1.63 11.32
C GLU A 229 7.48 2.42 10.31
N MET A 230 6.40 3.08 10.75
CA MET A 230 5.58 3.94 9.89
C MET A 230 6.38 5.14 9.38
N ASN A 231 7.13 5.79 10.26
CA ASN A 231 7.98 6.92 9.90
C ASN A 231 9.07 6.49 8.92
N LEU A 232 9.65 5.30 9.13
CA LEU A 232 10.57 4.70 8.17
C LEU A 232 9.89 4.52 6.81
N LEU A 233 8.70 3.90 6.74
CA LEU A 233 7.96 3.69 5.49
C LEU A 233 7.62 5.02 4.78
N LEU A 234 7.20 6.04 5.53
CA LEU A 234 6.90 7.37 4.98
C LEU A 234 8.16 8.13 4.52
N SER A 235 9.34 7.77 5.04
CA SER A 235 10.61 8.36 4.63
C SER A 235 11.20 7.71 3.36
N ILE A 236 10.69 6.55 2.94
CA ILE A 236 11.16 5.86 1.72
C ILE A 236 10.80 6.69 0.49
N ASP A 237 11.81 7.08 -0.27
CA ASP A 237 11.67 7.82 -1.51
C ASP A 237 12.68 7.33 -2.55
N HIS A 238 12.21 6.52 -3.49
CA HIS A 238 13.05 5.94 -4.53
C HIS A 238 12.27 5.81 -5.85
N PRO A 239 12.87 6.09 -7.03
CA PRO A 239 12.16 6.05 -8.31
C PRO A 239 11.53 4.69 -8.63
N ASN A 240 12.08 3.59 -8.11
CA ASN A 240 11.57 2.22 -8.34
C ASN A 240 10.78 1.63 -7.17
N ILE A 241 10.27 2.46 -6.27
CA ILE A 241 9.44 2.06 -5.14
C ILE A 241 8.19 2.93 -5.11
N VAL A 242 7.03 2.32 -4.88
CA VAL A 242 5.76 3.06 -4.71
C VAL A 242 5.82 3.89 -3.44
N LYS A 243 5.73 5.21 -3.59
CA LYS A 243 5.81 6.17 -2.50
C LYS A 243 4.61 6.05 -1.56
N PHE A 244 4.92 5.95 -0.28
CA PHE A 244 3.97 6.11 0.82
C PHE A 244 3.77 7.60 1.06
N ILE A 245 2.57 8.09 0.77
CA ILE A 245 2.26 9.53 0.86
C ILE A 245 1.75 9.85 2.27
N ASN A 246 0.79 9.09 2.77
CA ASN A 246 0.19 9.31 4.08
C ASN A 246 -0.55 8.08 4.60
N HIS A 247 -0.95 8.12 5.87
CA HIS A 247 -1.70 7.06 6.53
C HIS A 247 -2.73 7.64 7.51
N TYR A 248 -3.92 7.04 7.56
CA TYR A 248 -4.99 7.42 8.49
C TYR A 248 -5.58 6.16 9.15
N VAL A 249 -5.82 6.25 10.46
CA VAL A 249 -6.61 5.25 11.21
C VAL A 249 -7.84 5.95 11.76
N GLU A 250 -9.00 5.53 11.31
CA GLU A 250 -10.29 6.10 11.72
C GLU A 250 -11.14 5.03 12.41
N PRO A 251 -11.75 5.30 13.57
CA PRO A 251 -12.71 4.39 14.17
C PRO A 251 -13.97 4.30 13.31
N ILE A 252 -14.51 3.09 13.19
CA ILE A 252 -15.84 2.84 12.64
C ILE A 252 -16.85 2.77 13.79
N ASN A 253 -16.46 2.14 14.88
CA ASN A 253 -17.22 2.03 16.12
C ASN A 253 -16.27 1.76 17.29
N ASN A 254 -16.85 1.47 18.46
CA ASN A 254 -16.13 1.13 19.68
C ASN A 254 -15.34 -0.17 19.62
N TYR A 255 -15.16 -0.88 18.51
CA TYR A 255 -14.40 -2.14 18.47
C TYR A 255 -13.66 -2.38 17.15
N SER A 256 -13.87 -1.51 16.16
CA SER A 256 -13.27 -1.65 14.83
C SER A 256 -12.83 -0.31 14.27
N VAL A 257 -11.70 -0.33 13.58
CA VAL A 257 -11.12 0.81 12.87
C VAL A 257 -10.99 0.49 11.38
N ASN A 258 -11.02 1.53 10.57
CA ASN A 258 -10.57 1.51 9.18
C ASN A 258 -9.18 2.11 9.10
N THR A 259 -8.32 1.46 8.32
CA THR A 259 -6.98 1.96 8.01
C THR A 259 -6.93 2.33 6.53
N TYR A 260 -6.52 3.57 6.26
CA TYR A 260 -6.32 4.13 4.93
C TYR A 260 -4.82 4.35 4.72
N LEU A 261 -4.28 3.75 3.69
CA LEU A 261 -2.90 3.96 3.26
C LEU A 261 -2.91 4.67 1.91
N VAL A 262 -2.38 5.89 1.90
CA VAL A 262 -2.30 6.73 0.70
C VAL A 262 -0.96 6.51 0.04
N LEU A 263 -1.00 6.13 -1.23
CA LEU A 263 0.11 5.74 -2.07
C LEU A 263 0.11 6.59 -3.34
N GLU A 264 1.27 6.76 -3.97
CA GLU A 264 1.28 7.29 -5.34
C GLU A 264 0.49 6.39 -6.28
N LYS A 265 -0.18 6.99 -7.26
CA LYS A 265 -1.01 6.26 -8.22
C LYS A 265 -0.16 5.85 -9.43
N MET A 266 -0.18 4.57 -9.76
CA MET A 266 0.39 4.01 -10.98
C MET A 266 -0.70 3.84 -12.05
N ASN A 267 -0.47 4.28 -13.28
CA ASN A 267 -1.52 4.39 -14.30
C ASN A 267 -1.58 3.20 -15.27
N SER A 268 -0.53 2.40 -15.39
CA SER A 268 -0.43 1.35 -16.43
C SER A 268 -0.54 -0.07 -15.88
N GLY A 269 -1.01 -0.22 -14.64
CA GLY A 269 -1.32 -1.52 -14.04
C GLY A 269 -0.08 -2.30 -13.61
N GLU A 270 -0.23 -3.63 -13.62
CA GLU A 270 0.73 -4.59 -13.07
C GLU A 270 1.59 -5.22 -14.18
N LEU A 271 2.83 -5.57 -13.85
CA LEU A 271 3.72 -6.33 -14.74
C LEU A 271 3.09 -7.68 -15.14
N PHE A 272 2.33 -8.29 -14.24
CA PHE A 272 1.58 -9.52 -14.51
C PHE A 272 0.72 -9.41 -15.78
N GLN A 273 -0.08 -8.34 -15.89
CA GLN A 273 -0.95 -8.13 -17.06
C GLN A 273 -0.14 -7.94 -18.35
N ARG A 274 1.02 -7.29 -18.27
CA ARG A 274 1.91 -7.14 -19.41
C ARG A 274 2.47 -8.48 -19.89
N ILE A 275 2.88 -9.35 -18.97
CA ILE A 275 3.35 -10.71 -19.29
C ILE A 275 2.22 -11.51 -19.93
N ILE A 276 1.01 -11.51 -19.34
CA ILE A 276 -0.15 -12.23 -19.89
C ILE A 276 -0.49 -11.75 -21.30
N ASN A 277 -0.51 -10.44 -21.55
CA ASN A 277 -0.85 -9.89 -22.85
C ASN A 277 0.18 -10.21 -23.94
N LYS A 278 1.46 -10.38 -23.57
CA LYS A 278 2.56 -10.66 -24.50
C LYS A 278 2.97 -12.14 -24.52
N SER A 279 2.39 -12.97 -23.65
CA SER A 279 2.81 -14.33 -23.29
C SER A 279 4.19 -14.43 -22.65
N LYS A 280 5.19 -13.69 -23.15
CA LYS A 280 6.52 -13.49 -22.58
C LYS A 280 7.05 -12.10 -22.98
N LEU A 281 8.03 -11.59 -22.25
CA LEU A 281 8.69 -10.33 -22.58
C LEU A 281 9.92 -10.58 -23.44
N ARG A 282 10.34 -9.57 -24.22
CA ARG A 282 11.63 -9.64 -24.92
C ARG A 282 12.79 -9.57 -23.91
N ILE A 283 13.95 -10.09 -24.29
CA ILE A 283 15.12 -10.17 -23.39
C ILE A 283 15.62 -8.76 -23.02
N ASP A 284 15.70 -7.86 -23.99
CA ASP A 284 16.13 -6.45 -23.82
C ASP A 284 15.18 -5.69 -22.88
N GLU A 285 13.88 -5.82 -23.11
CA GLU A 285 12.81 -5.28 -22.27
C GLU A 285 12.88 -5.83 -20.84
N THR A 286 13.03 -7.15 -20.70
CA THR A 286 13.15 -7.83 -19.40
C THR A 286 14.38 -7.34 -18.66
N LYS A 287 15.53 -7.21 -19.32
CA LYS A 287 16.77 -6.69 -18.74
C LYS A 287 16.56 -5.28 -18.18
N ALA A 288 15.88 -4.41 -18.93
CA ALA A 288 15.59 -3.04 -18.50
C ALA A 288 14.62 -2.97 -17.31
N ILE A 289 13.55 -3.77 -17.31
CA ILE A 289 12.59 -3.87 -16.20
C ILE A 289 13.26 -4.45 -14.95
N PHE A 290 14.00 -5.55 -15.11
CA PHE A 290 14.62 -6.25 -13.99
C PHE A 290 15.70 -5.41 -13.30
N ARG A 291 16.48 -4.62 -14.06
CA ARG A 291 17.42 -3.64 -13.50
C ARG A 291 16.72 -2.60 -12.61
N GLN A 292 15.55 -2.09 -13.01
CA GLN A 292 14.76 -1.18 -12.20
C GLN A 292 14.24 -1.85 -10.91
N ILE A 293 13.79 -3.11 -10.99
CA ILE A 293 13.39 -3.89 -9.81
C ILE A 293 14.56 -4.06 -8.83
N LEU A 294 15.74 -4.47 -9.32
CA LEU A 294 16.93 -4.63 -8.48
C LEU A 294 17.38 -3.32 -7.85
N SER A 295 17.24 -2.19 -8.56
CA SER A 295 17.49 -0.85 -8.00
C SER A 295 16.59 -0.56 -6.79
N GLY A 296 15.29 -0.83 -6.92
CA GLY A 296 14.34 -0.69 -5.80
C GLY A 296 14.62 -1.66 -4.64
N LEU A 297 14.95 -2.91 -4.93
CA LEU A 297 15.31 -3.90 -3.91
C LEU A 297 16.59 -3.52 -3.16
N LYS A 298 17.61 -3.02 -3.87
CA LYS A 298 18.83 -2.53 -3.23
C LYS A 298 18.51 -1.43 -2.23
N TYR A 299 17.72 -0.44 -2.64
CA TYR A 299 17.30 0.64 -1.76
C TYR A 299 16.58 0.11 -0.51
N LEU A 300 15.63 -0.82 -0.65
CA LEU A 300 14.94 -1.42 0.50
C LEU A 300 15.91 -2.19 1.42
N HIS A 301 16.79 -3.00 0.84
CA HIS A 301 17.74 -3.83 1.58
C HIS A 301 18.79 -3.00 2.32
N ASP A 302 19.26 -1.89 1.73
CA ASP A 302 20.17 -0.93 2.37
C ASP A 302 19.52 -0.22 3.58
N HIS A 303 18.18 -0.22 3.68
CA HIS A 303 17.40 0.31 4.80
C HIS A 303 16.86 -0.80 5.73
N ASP A 304 17.40 -2.01 5.67
CA ASP A 304 16.97 -3.19 6.45
C ASP A 304 15.48 -3.57 6.26
N ILE A 305 14.90 -3.23 5.09
CA ILE A 305 13.52 -3.58 4.73
C ILE A 305 13.54 -4.78 3.79
N ILE A 306 12.91 -5.88 4.23
CA ILE A 306 12.66 -7.06 3.39
C ILE A 306 11.23 -6.99 2.86
N HIS A 307 11.05 -7.16 1.55
CA HIS A 307 9.72 -7.07 0.93
C HIS A 307 8.84 -8.29 1.23
N ARG A 308 9.37 -9.51 1.02
CA ARG A 308 8.74 -10.83 1.26
C ARG A 308 7.59 -11.24 0.33
N ASP A 309 7.29 -10.48 -0.72
CA ASP A 309 6.17 -10.77 -1.63
C ASP A 309 6.48 -10.21 -3.03
N ILE A 310 7.71 -10.39 -3.50
CA ILE A 310 8.08 -10.00 -4.87
C ILE A 310 7.43 -10.97 -5.84
N LYS A 311 6.58 -10.43 -6.72
CA LYS A 311 5.87 -11.16 -7.77
C LYS A 311 5.35 -10.16 -8.81
N PRO A 312 5.03 -10.58 -10.05
CA PRO A 312 4.58 -9.68 -11.12
C PRO A 312 3.38 -8.79 -10.76
N GLU A 313 2.49 -9.23 -9.87
CA GLU A 313 1.32 -8.50 -9.39
C GLU A 313 1.70 -7.30 -8.49
N ASN A 314 2.82 -7.40 -7.77
CA ASN A 314 3.33 -6.32 -6.90
C ASN A 314 4.36 -5.42 -7.60
N ILE A 315 4.61 -5.63 -8.89
CA ILE A 315 5.42 -4.74 -9.72
C ILE A 315 4.49 -3.92 -10.59
N LEU A 316 4.40 -2.62 -10.32
CA LEU A 316 3.54 -1.69 -11.04
C LEU A 316 4.31 -0.94 -12.12
N LEU A 317 3.61 -0.64 -13.22
CA LEU A 317 4.16 0.04 -14.38
C LEU A 317 3.50 1.41 -14.55
N ASP A 318 4.29 2.38 -15.02
CA ASP A 318 3.83 3.66 -15.54
C ASP A 318 4.44 3.86 -16.93
N ILE A 319 3.63 3.59 -17.96
CA ILE A 319 4.01 3.59 -19.37
C ILE A 319 3.65 4.94 -19.95
N THR A 320 4.66 5.69 -20.36
CA THR A 320 4.50 6.95 -21.07
C THR A 320 4.42 6.68 -22.57
N PRO A 321 3.32 7.01 -23.26
CA PRO A 321 3.21 6.79 -24.71
C PRO A 321 4.06 7.80 -25.48
N LYS A 322 4.45 7.44 -26.71
CA LYS A 322 5.06 8.39 -27.64
C LYS A 322 4.06 9.45 -28.08
N THR A 323 4.56 10.68 -28.22
CA THR A 323 3.79 11.83 -28.73
C THR A 323 3.99 12.05 -30.23
N SER A 324 5.03 11.45 -30.82
CA SER A 324 5.27 11.49 -32.26
C SER A 324 5.97 10.22 -32.75
N PRO A 325 5.77 9.83 -34.03
CA PRO A 325 6.40 8.62 -34.60
C PRO A 325 7.93 8.64 -34.58
N HIS A 326 8.54 9.83 -34.61
CA HIS A 326 9.99 10.02 -34.64
C HIS A 326 10.62 10.16 -33.24
N GLN A 327 9.81 10.12 -32.17
CA GLN A 327 10.32 10.20 -30.81
C GLN A 327 11.08 8.91 -30.45
N LYS A 328 12.37 9.04 -30.13
CA LYS A 328 13.19 7.92 -29.66
C LYS A 328 12.75 7.49 -28.26
N SER A 329 12.55 6.19 -28.05
CA SER A 329 12.23 5.62 -26.73
C SER A 329 13.42 5.77 -25.78
N MET A 330 13.14 5.93 -24.48
CA MET A 330 14.14 5.97 -23.41
C MET A 330 14.66 4.58 -23.00
N GLY A 331 14.14 3.52 -23.61
CA GLY A 331 14.55 2.15 -23.38
C GLY A 331 14.04 1.22 -24.47
N PRO A 332 14.27 -0.09 -24.33
CA PRO A 332 13.88 -1.14 -25.29
C PRO A 332 12.37 -1.46 -25.22
N TRP A 333 11.53 -0.44 -25.31
CA TRP A 333 10.08 -0.52 -25.14
C TRP A 333 9.37 -0.83 -26.45
N ASP A 334 8.06 -1.13 -26.38
CA ASP A 334 7.30 -1.34 -27.61
C ASP A 334 7.21 -0.06 -28.45
N LYS A 335 6.85 -0.21 -29.72
CA LYS A 335 6.92 0.85 -30.74
C LYS A 335 6.27 2.16 -30.30
N ASP A 336 5.14 2.09 -29.61
CA ASP A 336 4.32 3.23 -29.20
C ASP A 336 4.62 3.72 -27.77
N GLU A 337 5.62 3.13 -27.11
CA GLU A 337 6.02 3.42 -25.72
C GLU A 337 7.30 4.28 -25.71
N PHE A 338 7.21 5.45 -25.09
CA PHE A 338 8.35 6.36 -24.91
C PHE A 338 9.21 5.92 -23.72
N ASP A 339 8.58 5.67 -22.58
CA ASP A 339 9.27 5.27 -21.34
C ASP A 339 8.40 4.33 -20.50
N ILE A 340 9.05 3.45 -19.72
CA ILE A 340 8.38 2.59 -18.74
C ILE A 340 9.11 2.72 -17.40
N LYS A 341 8.39 3.29 -16.43
CA LYS A 341 8.85 3.32 -15.03
C LYS A 341 8.29 2.11 -14.30
N VAL A 342 9.17 1.40 -13.62
CA VAL A 342 8.85 0.20 -12.85
C VAL A 342 8.95 0.52 -11.36
N LYS A 343 7.90 0.23 -10.60
CA LYS A 343 7.87 0.47 -9.16
C LYS A 343 7.41 -0.75 -8.39
N ILE A 344 8.13 -1.05 -7.30
CA ILE A 344 7.78 -2.09 -6.35
C ILE A 344 6.68 -1.55 -5.41
N ALA A 345 5.54 -2.22 -5.37
CA ALA A 345 4.39 -1.89 -4.53
C ALA A 345 4.29 -2.84 -3.34
N ASP A 346 3.40 -2.54 -2.39
CA ASP A 346 3.00 -3.47 -1.31
C ASP A 346 4.12 -3.93 -0.33
N PHE A 347 5.28 -3.27 -0.32
CA PHE A 347 6.31 -3.50 0.70
C PHE A 347 5.85 -3.03 2.09
N GLY A 348 6.27 -3.73 3.14
CA GLY A 348 5.98 -3.36 4.53
C GLY A 348 4.51 -3.51 4.97
N LEU A 349 3.61 -3.97 4.10
CA LEU A 349 2.17 -4.01 4.38
C LEU A 349 1.73 -5.04 5.43
N ALA A 350 2.50 -6.10 5.63
CA ALA A 350 2.22 -7.13 6.63
C ALA A 350 2.04 -6.54 8.06
N LYS A 351 2.66 -5.38 8.33
CA LYS A 351 2.61 -4.68 9.61
C LYS A 351 1.24 -4.04 9.89
N PHE A 352 0.54 -3.57 8.85
CA PHE A 352 -0.76 -2.88 9.00
C PHE A 352 -1.92 -3.84 9.27
N ILE A 353 -1.80 -5.10 8.85
CA ILE A 353 -2.83 -6.13 9.07
C ILE A 353 -2.63 -6.80 10.45
N GLY A 354 -1.57 -6.47 11.17
CA GLY A 354 -1.32 -6.94 12.55
C GLY A 354 -1.00 -8.43 12.64
N GLU A 355 -0.65 -9.09 11.53
CA GLU A 355 -0.40 -10.52 11.54
C GLU A 355 0.73 -10.93 10.60
N LEU A 356 1.60 -11.79 11.15
CA LEU A 356 2.37 -12.84 10.48
C LEU A 356 1.53 -13.73 9.53
N LYS A 357 0.23 -13.46 9.32
CA LYS A 357 -0.63 -14.19 8.39
C LYS A 357 -0.44 -13.79 6.93
N PHE A 358 0.14 -12.62 6.64
CA PHE A 358 0.63 -12.34 5.30
C PHE A 358 1.80 -13.28 4.92
N THR A 359 2.54 -13.79 5.92
CA THR A 359 3.66 -14.72 5.72
C THR A 359 3.31 -16.19 5.96
N ASN A 360 2.25 -16.51 6.71
CA ASN A 360 1.95 -17.88 7.16
C ASN A 360 0.75 -18.53 6.48
N THR A 361 -0.09 -17.77 5.79
CA THR A 361 -1.23 -18.36 5.05
C THR A 361 -0.76 -18.51 3.61
N LEU A 362 -0.78 -19.73 3.06
CA LEU A 362 -0.56 -20.05 1.64
C LEU A 362 -1.64 -19.41 0.73
N CYS A 363 -1.85 -18.11 0.86
CA CYS A 363 -2.88 -17.34 0.16
C CYS A 363 -2.30 -16.50 -0.99
N GLY A 364 -0.99 -16.50 -1.17
CA GLY A 364 -0.34 -16.02 -2.39
C GLY A 364 0.00 -17.20 -3.31
N THR A 365 0.38 -16.92 -4.56
CA THR A 365 0.94 -17.91 -5.49
C THR A 365 2.20 -18.52 -4.88
N PRO A 366 2.17 -19.76 -4.34
CA PRO A 366 3.26 -20.32 -3.54
C PRO A 366 4.58 -20.47 -4.32
N ALA A 367 4.52 -20.40 -5.66
CA ALA A 367 5.65 -20.51 -6.57
C ALA A 367 6.79 -19.49 -6.33
N TYR A 368 6.51 -18.33 -5.72
CA TYR A 368 7.52 -17.28 -5.47
C TYR A 368 8.16 -17.37 -4.09
N VAL A 369 7.69 -18.27 -3.22
CA VAL A 369 8.14 -18.36 -1.83
C VAL A 369 9.50 -19.06 -1.77
N ALA A 370 10.45 -18.45 -1.05
CA ALA A 370 11.78 -19.01 -0.89
C ALA A 370 11.79 -20.31 -0.05
N PRO A 371 12.69 -21.27 -0.31
CA PRO A 371 12.72 -22.58 0.37
C PRO A 371 12.83 -22.47 1.90
N GLU A 372 13.59 -21.49 2.39
CA GLU A 372 13.78 -21.25 3.81
C GLU A 372 12.51 -20.79 4.53
N ILE A 373 11.57 -20.13 3.84
CA ILE A 373 10.27 -19.70 4.41
C ILE A 373 9.36 -20.89 4.66
N LEU A 374 9.50 -21.96 3.87
CA LEU A 374 8.70 -23.18 3.99
C LEU A 374 9.18 -24.12 5.10
N LYS A 375 10.36 -23.84 5.70
CA LYS A 375 10.95 -24.68 6.77
C LYS A 375 10.38 -24.27 8.15
N PRO A 376 9.81 -25.19 8.94
CA PRO A 376 9.07 -24.87 10.18
C PRO A 376 9.83 -24.14 11.31
N ASN A 377 11.16 -23.97 11.20
CA ASN A 377 12.02 -23.52 12.30
C ASN A 377 12.87 -22.27 11.99
N CYS A 378 12.74 -21.64 10.82
CA CYS A 378 13.46 -20.40 10.50
C CYS A 378 12.59 -19.18 10.84
N ARG A 379 12.85 -18.49 11.96
CA ARG A 379 12.16 -17.24 12.31
C ARG A 379 12.89 -15.96 11.88
N LYS A 380 14.11 -16.09 11.36
CA LYS A 380 14.93 -14.98 10.87
C LYS A 380 15.27 -15.24 9.41
N TYR A 381 14.56 -14.56 8.52
CA TYR A 381 14.84 -14.56 7.09
C TYR A 381 15.73 -13.36 6.76
N SER A 382 16.62 -13.52 5.77
CA SER A 382 17.46 -12.44 5.25
C SER A 382 16.81 -11.79 4.02
N THR A 383 17.41 -10.72 3.52
CA THR A 383 17.04 -10.07 2.25
C THR A 383 17.09 -11.02 1.04
N LYS A 384 17.79 -12.17 1.16
CA LYS A 384 17.92 -13.21 0.13
C LYS A 384 16.59 -13.86 -0.27
N VAL A 385 15.55 -13.78 0.56
CA VAL A 385 14.22 -14.27 0.17
C VAL A 385 13.66 -13.49 -1.01
N ASP A 386 13.89 -12.17 -1.06
CA ASP A 386 13.44 -11.33 -2.17
C ASP A 386 14.20 -11.66 -3.47
N LEU A 387 15.45 -12.13 -3.36
CA LEU A 387 16.27 -12.50 -4.51
C LEU A 387 15.83 -13.85 -5.10
N TRP A 388 15.39 -14.80 -4.28
CA TRP A 388 14.73 -16.00 -4.78
C TRP A 388 13.48 -15.64 -5.58
N SER A 389 12.58 -14.85 -4.98
CA SER A 389 11.35 -14.40 -5.63
C SER A 389 11.63 -13.60 -6.91
N SER A 390 12.72 -12.81 -6.93
CA SER A 390 13.20 -12.10 -8.13
C SER A 390 13.70 -13.05 -9.22
N GLY A 391 14.36 -14.16 -8.86
CA GLY A 391 14.75 -15.21 -9.82
C GLY A 391 13.54 -15.89 -10.45
N VAL A 392 12.51 -16.19 -9.65
CA VAL A 392 11.22 -16.71 -10.16
C VAL A 392 10.56 -15.69 -11.10
N LEU A 393 10.53 -14.41 -10.71
CA LEU A 393 9.98 -13.32 -11.53
C LEU A 393 10.72 -13.19 -12.87
N LEU A 394 12.05 -13.23 -12.86
CA LEU A 394 12.88 -13.16 -14.08
C LEU A 394 12.59 -14.36 -15.00
N TYR A 395 12.50 -15.57 -14.44
CA TYR A 395 12.14 -16.77 -15.18
C TYR A 395 10.78 -16.61 -15.89
N VAL A 396 9.76 -16.17 -15.14
CA VAL A 396 8.40 -15.96 -15.67
C VAL A 396 8.37 -14.87 -16.75
N CYS A 397 9.11 -13.78 -16.61
CA CYS A 397 9.18 -12.74 -17.64
C CYS A 397 9.68 -13.28 -18.98
N LEU A 398 10.66 -14.20 -18.96
CA LEU A 398 11.34 -14.69 -20.15
C LEU A 398 10.61 -15.83 -20.87
N CYS A 399 9.92 -16.71 -20.14
CA CYS A 399 9.25 -17.87 -20.74
C CYS A 399 7.72 -17.91 -20.56
N GLY A 400 7.15 -17.06 -19.71
CA GLY A 400 5.70 -16.91 -19.52
C GLY A 400 5.06 -17.84 -18.49
N PHE A 401 5.82 -18.73 -17.86
CA PHE A 401 5.31 -19.68 -16.87
C PHE A 401 6.29 -19.84 -15.70
N PRO A 402 5.82 -20.21 -14.49
CA PRO A 402 6.70 -20.34 -13.32
C PRO A 402 7.62 -21.56 -13.41
N PRO A 403 8.82 -21.50 -12.80
CA PRO A 403 9.76 -22.62 -12.73
C PRO A 403 9.29 -23.76 -11.82
N PHE A 404 8.36 -23.48 -10.90
CA PHE A 404 7.80 -24.44 -9.96
C PHE A 404 6.27 -24.50 -10.12
N SER A 405 5.73 -25.69 -10.37
CA SER A 405 4.29 -25.91 -10.52
C SER A 405 3.91 -27.36 -10.23
N ASP A 406 2.73 -27.58 -9.64
CA ASP A 406 2.17 -28.92 -9.45
C ASP A 406 1.88 -29.62 -10.80
N GLU A 407 1.74 -28.83 -11.88
CA GLU A 407 1.51 -29.33 -13.23
C GLU A 407 2.78 -29.91 -13.88
N LEU A 408 3.98 -29.61 -13.36
CA LEU A 408 5.26 -30.07 -13.93
C LEU A 408 5.59 -31.53 -13.60
N GLY A 409 4.72 -32.23 -12.88
CA GLY A 409 4.88 -33.64 -12.50
C GLY A 409 5.59 -33.82 -11.16
N PRO A 410 5.79 -35.07 -10.70
CA PRO A 410 6.39 -35.32 -9.38
C PRO A 410 7.85 -34.81 -9.34
N PRO A 411 8.29 -34.23 -8.21
CA PRO A 411 7.57 -34.08 -6.94
C PRO A 411 6.60 -32.88 -6.93
N ASN A 412 5.76 -32.76 -5.91
CA ASN A 412 4.83 -31.61 -5.78
C ASN A 412 5.59 -30.27 -5.75
N MET A 413 4.91 -29.16 -6.04
CA MET A 413 5.55 -27.83 -6.14
C MET A 413 6.35 -27.46 -4.89
N LYS A 414 5.85 -27.80 -3.69
CA LYS A 414 6.55 -27.53 -2.43
C LYS A 414 7.90 -28.26 -2.37
N GLU A 415 7.94 -29.52 -2.77
CA GLU A 415 9.17 -30.31 -2.84
C GLU A 415 10.11 -29.81 -3.95
N GLN A 416 9.57 -29.39 -5.11
CA GLN A 416 10.37 -28.74 -6.16
C GLN A 416 11.09 -27.50 -5.61
N ILE A 417 10.37 -26.63 -4.89
CA ILE A 417 10.95 -25.44 -4.25
C ILE A 417 11.99 -25.83 -3.21
N LEU A 418 11.65 -26.75 -2.29
CA LEU A 418 12.56 -27.18 -1.20
C LEU A 418 13.86 -27.81 -1.70
N THR A 419 13.84 -28.43 -2.88
CA THR A 419 15.00 -29.07 -3.51
C THR A 419 15.64 -28.23 -4.61
N GLY A 420 15.06 -27.09 -4.98
CA GLY A 420 15.53 -26.26 -6.09
C GLY A 420 15.39 -26.93 -7.45
N GLN A 421 14.39 -27.80 -7.63
CA GLN A 421 14.19 -28.58 -8.85
C GLN A 421 13.34 -27.80 -9.85
N TYR A 422 13.99 -27.23 -10.85
CA TYR A 422 13.37 -26.60 -12.02
C TYR A 422 14.22 -26.90 -13.27
N ALA A 423 13.69 -26.62 -14.45
CA ALA A 423 14.41 -26.85 -15.70
C ALA A 423 14.12 -25.75 -16.73
N PHE A 424 15.08 -25.52 -17.62
CA PHE A 424 14.94 -24.65 -18.78
C PHE A 424 14.42 -25.47 -19.98
N TYR A 425 13.11 -25.57 -20.13
CA TYR A 425 12.47 -26.44 -21.13
C TYR A 425 12.60 -25.89 -22.56
N SER A 426 13.04 -26.74 -23.50
CA SER A 426 12.91 -26.47 -24.94
C SER A 426 11.42 -26.51 -25.34
N PRO A 427 10.97 -25.66 -26.29
CA PRO A 427 11.76 -24.70 -27.07
C PRO A 427 11.89 -23.32 -26.41
N TYR A 428 11.31 -23.10 -25.24
CA TYR A 428 11.15 -21.76 -24.65
C TYR A 428 12.47 -21.04 -24.33
N TRP A 429 13.52 -21.81 -24.03
CA TRP A 429 14.82 -21.32 -23.60
C TRP A 429 15.92 -21.47 -24.67
N ASP A 430 15.59 -21.98 -25.85
CA ASP A 430 16.59 -22.30 -26.87
C ASP A 430 17.26 -21.04 -27.46
N GLU A 431 16.54 -19.92 -27.48
CA GLU A 431 17.02 -18.60 -27.97
C GLU A 431 17.63 -17.72 -26.87
N ILE A 432 17.61 -18.16 -25.60
CA ILE A 432 18.09 -17.38 -24.46
C ILE A 432 19.53 -17.80 -24.16
N SER A 433 20.45 -16.83 -24.14
CA SER A 433 21.87 -17.08 -23.91
C SER A 433 22.15 -17.69 -22.52
N ASP A 434 23.14 -18.58 -22.44
CA ASP A 434 23.54 -19.25 -21.19
C ASP A 434 23.89 -18.26 -20.05
N VAL A 435 24.31 -17.03 -20.36
CA VAL A 435 24.54 -15.95 -19.38
C VAL A 435 23.29 -15.63 -18.56
N VAL A 436 22.10 -15.66 -19.16
CA VAL A 436 20.84 -15.39 -18.44
C VAL A 436 20.45 -16.58 -17.56
N LEU A 437 20.67 -17.80 -18.08
CA LEU A 437 20.42 -19.03 -17.34
C LEU A 437 21.31 -19.09 -16.09
N ASP A 438 22.58 -18.69 -16.20
CA ASP A 438 23.51 -18.59 -15.07
C ASP A 438 23.01 -17.61 -14.01
N LEU A 439 22.55 -16.42 -14.40
CA LEU A 439 21.97 -15.46 -13.46
C LEU A 439 20.78 -16.04 -12.69
N ILE A 440 19.84 -16.67 -13.40
CA ILE A 440 18.67 -17.31 -12.78
C ILE A 440 19.11 -18.42 -11.84
N SER A 441 20.09 -19.23 -12.25
CA SER A 441 20.63 -20.30 -11.41
C SER A 441 21.28 -19.81 -10.13
N ASN A 442 21.97 -18.65 -10.16
CA ASN A 442 22.54 -18.02 -8.97
C ASN A 442 21.49 -17.35 -8.06
N LEU A 443 20.31 -17.00 -8.59
CA LEU A 443 19.18 -16.49 -7.82
C LEU A 443 18.32 -17.61 -7.20
N LEU A 444 18.22 -18.76 -7.87
CA LEU A 444 17.42 -19.93 -7.45
C LEU A 444 18.25 -20.99 -6.71
N ILE A 445 19.27 -20.56 -5.94
CA ILE A 445 20.02 -21.43 -5.04
C ILE A 445 19.23 -21.64 -3.73
N VAL A 446 19.11 -22.90 -3.30
CA VAL A 446 18.36 -23.28 -2.09
C VAL A 446 19.01 -22.74 -0.82
N ASP A 447 20.34 -22.81 -0.71
CA ASP A 447 21.07 -22.21 0.42
C ASP A 447 21.14 -20.68 0.27
N PRO A 448 20.53 -19.89 1.18
CA PRO A 448 20.55 -18.43 1.11
C PRO A 448 21.95 -17.82 1.23
N ASN A 449 22.92 -18.54 1.80
CA ASN A 449 24.29 -18.05 1.95
C ASN A 449 25.05 -18.08 0.62
N GLU A 450 24.74 -19.04 -0.25
CA GLU A 450 25.32 -19.18 -1.59
C GLU A 450 24.56 -18.39 -2.65
N ARG A 451 23.25 -18.21 -2.45
CA ARG A 451 22.38 -17.40 -3.33
C ARG A 451 22.93 -15.98 -3.49
N PHE A 452 22.81 -15.38 -4.67
CA PHE A 452 23.21 -13.98 -4.87
C PHE A 452 22.43 -13.00 -3.98
N ASN A 453 23.12 -11.96 -3.50
CA ASN A 453 22.48 -10.73 -2.99
C ASN A 453 22.26 -9.74 -4.15
N VAL A 454 21.55 -8.65 -3.87
CA VAL A 454 21.21 -7.64 -4.89
C VAL A 454 22.42 -7.01 -5.58
N GLU A 455 23.53 -6.82 -4.87
CA GLU A 455 24.76 -6.24 -5.44
C GLU A 455 25.46 -7.22 -6.39
N GLN A 456 25.57 -8.49 -5.99
CA GLN A 456 26.07 -9.57 -6.84
C GLN A 456 25.20 -9.71 -8.09
N THR A 457 23.88 -9.64 -7.96
CA THR A 457 22.94 -9.69 -9.10
C THR A 457 23.13 -8.50 -10.04
N LEU A 458 23.23 -7.27 -9.52
CA LEU A 458 23.44 -6.07 -10.34
C LEU A 458 24.79 -6.05 -11.07
N ASN A 459 25.82 -6.66 -10.46
CA ASN A 459 27.16 -6.77 -11.04
C ASN A 459 27.34 -7.99 -11.97
N HIS A 460 26.28 -8.80 -12.15
CA HIS A 460 26.34 -9.97 -13.02
C HIS A 460 26.60 -9.59 -14.49
N PHE A 461 27.31 -10.46 -15.22
CA PHE A 461 27.76 -10.20 -16.59
C PHE A 461 26.63 -9.80 -17.54
N TRP A 462 25.43 -10.38 -17.39
CA TRP A 462 24.25 -10.04 -18.20
C TRP A 462 23.92 -8.54 -18.24
N PHE A 463 24.19 -7.82 -17.15
CA PHE A 463 23.93 -6.39 -17.05
C PHE A 463 25.09 -5.54 -17.59
N ASN A 464 26.30 -6.10 -17.64
CA ASN A 464 27.54 -5.40 -17.98
C ASN A 464 28.00 -5.65 -19.43
N GLU A 465 27.27 -6.46 -20.19
CA GLU A 465 27.40 -6.53 -21.65
C GLU A 465 27.27 -5.10 -22.22
N LYS A 466 28.39 -4.54 -22.68
CA LYS A 466 28.35 -3.37 -23.57
C LYS A 466 27.59 -3.82 -24.81
N GLU A 467 26.59 -3.05 -25.23
CA GLU A 467 25.92 -3.20 -26.53
C GLU A 467 27.00 -3.17 -27.64
N GLN A 468 27.50 -4.34 -28.04
CA GLN A 468 28.54 -4.52 -29.04
C GLN A 468 27.94 -4.83 -30.42
N ASP A 469 26.76 -4.29 -30.74
CA ASP A 469 26.08 -4.50 -32.03
C ASP A 469 26.02 -3.23 -32.90
N SER A 470 27.09 -2.42 -32.92
CA SER A 470 27.14 -1.24 -33.80
C SER A 470 28.43 -1.06 -34.62
N LEU A 471 29.25 -2.10 -34.82
CA LEU A 471 30.49 -1.98 -35.61
C LEU A 471 30.76 -3.06 -36.68
N ASP A 472 29.83 -3.98 -36.99
CA ASP A 472 30.06 -5.02 -38.01
C ASP A 472 29.22 -4.88 -39.30
N HIS A 473 28.72 -3.68 -39.62
CA HIS A 473 28.00 -3.42 -40.88
C HIS A 473 28.56 -2.25 -41.72
N SER A 474 29.87 -1.99 -41.67
CA SER A 474 30.47 -0.98 -42.55
C SER A 474 31.77 -1.37 -43.26
N GLU A 475 32.09 -2.64 -43.46
CA GLU A 475 33.14 -3.05 -44.41
C GLU A 475 32.72 -4.32 -45.16
N GLY A 476 32.42 -4.18 -46.45
CA GLY A 476 32.12 -5.32 -47.31
C GLY A 476 31.15 -5.06 -48.46
N ALA A 477 31.22 -3.88 -49.10
CA ALA A 477 30.57 -3.66 -50.39
C ALA A 477 31.51 -2.86 -51.27
N GLU A 478 32.37 -3.56 -52.02
CA GLU A 478 32.78 -3.20 -53.39
C GLU A 478 33.73 -4.28 -53.95
N GLU A 479 33.21 -4.97 -54.97
CA GLU A 479 33.87 -5.52 -56.18
C GLU A 479 33.52 -6.98 -56.49
N SER A 480 32.52 -7.12 -57.36
CA SER A 480 32.29 -8.30 -58.18
C SER A 480 32.98 -8.13 -59.53
N GLN A 481 33.83 -9.06 -59.94
CA GLN A 481 34.05 -9.38 -61.35
C GLN A 481 34.64 -10.79 -61.55
N MET A 482 33.81 -11.64 -62.17
CA MET A 482 34.06 -12.68 -63.19
C MET A 482 35.42 -13.45 -63.21
N VAL A 483 35.37 -14.78 -63.36
CA VAL A 483 35.55 -15.56 -64.61
C VAL A 483 35.49 -17.08 -64.31
N GLU A 484 35.07 -17.81 -65.33
CA GLU A 484 34.50 -19.15 -65.47
C GLU A 484 35.43 -20.39 -65.34
N GLU A 485 34.74 -21.54 -65.20
CA GLU A 485 34.97 -22.87 -65.80
C GLU A 485 36.18 -23.74 -65.44
N SER A 486 35.93 -24.99 -64.99
CA SER A 486 35.82 -26.16 -65.90
C SER A 486 35.82 -27.55 -65.20
N SER A 487 34.84 -28.38 -65.59
CA SER A 487 34.88 -29.87 -65.77
C SER A 487 35.17 -30.79 -64.56
N CYS A 488 34.77 -32.07 -64.48
CA CYS A 488 33.77 -32.98 -65.05
C CYS A 488 34.03 -34.34 -64.35
N PHE A 489 32.99 -35.11 -63.96
CA PHE A 489 32.88 -36.59 -64.00
C PHE A 489 32.08 -37.24 -62.86
N SER A 490 31.42 -38.31 -63.28
CA SER A 490 30.30 -39.07 -62.73
C SER A 490 30.65 -40.19 -61.74
N SER A 491 29.62 -40.57 -60.97
CA SER A 491 29.11 -41.94 -60.72
C SER A 491 29.10 -42.48 -59.27
N SER A 492 27.86 -42.74 -58.82
CA SER A 492 27.34 -43.81 -57.96
C SER A 492 28.01 -44.19 -56.64
N SER A 493 27.27 -44.00 -55.52
CA SER A 493 26.90 -45.03 -54.52
C SER A 493 25.97 -44.42 -53.45
N GLN A 494 24.82 -45.03 -53.14
CA GLN A 494 23.96 -44.70 -51.98
C GLN A 494 24.47 -45.42 -50.70
N PRO A 495 23.81 -45.32 -49.53
CA PRO A 495 23.46 -44.14 -48.71
C PRO A 495 23.97 -44.28 -47.26
N SER A 496 24.16 -43.20 -46.48
CA SER A 496 24.30 -43.31 -45.01
C SER A 496 24.00 -42.01 -44.26
N SER A 497 22.89 -42.05 -43.51
CA SER A 497 22.63 -41.42 -42.20
C SER A 497 23.39 -40.15 -41.78
N MET A 498 22.68 -39.03 -41.71
CA MET A 498 22.85 -38.03 -40.64
C MET A 498 21.48 -37.45 -40.25
N ILE A 499 20.86 -38.07 -39.25
CA ILE A 499 19.90 -37.39 -38.37
C ILE A 499 20.53 -37.51 -36.99
N ASN A 500 21.16 -36.44 -36.50
CA ASN A 500 21.34 -36.24 -35.08
C ASN A 500 20.63 -34.94 -34.71
N GLY A 501 19.32 -35.09 -34.48
CA GLY A 501 18.56 -34.11 -33.72
C GLY A 501 18.99 -34.21 -32.27
N THR A 502 19.59 -33.16 -31.74
CA THR A 502 19.88 -33.07 -30.31
C THR A 502 18.62 -32.62 -29.59
N LYS A 503 17.81 -33.59 -29.12
CA LYS A 503 16.81 -33.33 -28.08
C LYS A 503 17.55 -32.88 -26.82
N ARG A 504 17.45 -31.61 -26.44
CA ARG A 504 17.97 -31.08 -25.18
C ARG A 504 17.05 -31.52 -24.04
N LEU A 505 17.32 -32.70 -23.49
CA LEU A 505 16.84 -33.13 -22.17
C LEU A 505 18.04 -33.10 -21.22
N MET A 506 18.26 -31.97 -20.55
CA MET A 506 19.17 -31.94 -19.40
C MET A 506 18.34 -32.05 -18.13
N ILE A 507 18.23 -33.28 -17.60
CA ILE A 507 17.94 -33.49 -16.18
C ILE A 507 19.29 -33.34 -15.47
N ARG A 508 19.48 -32.24 -14.74
CA ARG A 508 20.67 -32.04 -13.89
C ARG A 508 20.33 -32.41 -12.45
N SER A 509 20.92 -33.49 -11.97
CA SER A 509 20.97 -33.84 -10.55
C SER A 509 22.25 -33.28 -9.92
N ASN A 510 22.08 -32.55 -8.82
CA ASN A 510 23.06 -32.07 -7.85
C ASN A 510 24.12 -31.05 -8.32
N THR A 511 23.82 -29.79 -7.98
CA THR A 511 24.74 -28.78 -7.39
C THR A 511 26.20 -28.82 -7.82
N GLN A 512 26.51 -28.13 -8.92
CA GLN A 512 27.44 -26.97 -8.99
C GLN A 512 27.53 -26.52 -10.46
N PRO A 513 27.33 -25.22 -10.79
CA PRO A 513 27.64 -24.71 -12.12
C PRO A 513 29.16 -24.66 -12.29
N ILE A 514 29.65 -25.18 -13.41
CA ILE A 514 31.04 -24.99 -13.85
C ILE A 514 31.24 -23.48 -14.02
N THR A 515 32.11 -22.89 -13.21
CA THR A 515 32.44 -21.47 -13.32
C THR A 515 33.22 -21.20 -14.62
N LEU A 516 33.11 -20.01 -15.20
CA LEU A 516 33.89 -19.58 -16.38
C LEU A 516 35.42 -19.81 -16.22
N LYS A 517 35.91 -19.91 -14.98
CA LYS A 517 37.29 -20.26 -14.64
C LYS A 517 37.63 -21.73 -14.96
N GLU A 518 36.70 -22.65 -14.75
CA GLU A 518 36.86 -24.09 -15.02
C GLU A 518 36.72 -24.43 -16.51
N GLN A 519 35.99 -23.61 -17.28
CA GLN A 519 36.05 -23.66 -18.75
C GLN A 519 37.42 -23.25 -19.29
N HIS A 520 38.12 -22.30 -18.65
CA HIS A 520 39.43 -21.86 -19.11
C HIS A 520 40.55 -22.88 -18.81
N GLU A 521 40.46 -23.60 -17.68
CA GLU A 521 41.44 -24.64 -17.32
C GLU A 521 41.28 -25.93 -18.15
N SER A 522 40.07 -26.27 -18.59
CA SER A 522 39.82 -27.47 -19.42
C SER A 522 40.29 -27.33 -20.88
N HIS A 523 40.57 -26.12 -21.35
CA HIS A 523 41.19 -25.87 -22.66
C HIS A 523 42.73 -25.94 -22.64
N ILE A 524 43.36 -26.10 -21.48
CA ILE A 524 44.82 -26.25 -21.33
C ILE A 524 45.13 -27.66 -20.82
N SER A 525 44.91 -28.68 -21.65
CA SER A 525 45.58 -29.97 -21.48
C SER A 525 45.86 -30.58 -22.85
N PHE A 526 47.05 -30.28 -23.36
CA PHE A 526 47.61 -30.91 -24.54
C PHE A 526 48.20 -32.27 -24.19
N LYS A 527 47.81 -33.28 -24.98
CA LYS A 527 48.52 -34.53 -25.34
C LYS A 527 49.66 -34.99 -24.41
N THR A 528 49.53 -36.21 -23.91
CA THR A 528 50.47 -37.29 -24.26
C THR A 528 49.76 -38.63 -24.24
#